data_AF-G0PKN9-F1
#
_entry.id   AF-G0PKN9-F1
#
_cell.length_a   1.000
_cell.length_b   1.000
_cell.length_c   1.000
_cell.angle_alpha   90.00
_cell.angle_beta   90.00
_cell.angle_gamma   90.00
#
_symmetry.space_group_name_H-M   'P 1'
#
loop_
_entity.id
_entity.type
_entity.pdbx_description
1 polymer ?
#
loop_
_entity_poly.entity_id
_entity_poly.type
_entity_poly.pdbx_seq_one_letter_code
_entity_poly.pdbx_strand_id
1 'polypeptide(L)'
;MKKFADKTAEGSENFMMILELRAQHKNADATKKENESRIKELNDQLQEVNDKLQSSKYEQENQLKTVLDDLLMINSKYIKIHTDQTPMKMLNKFVKLWKQGANPRMKSFRIIYYNGSETDINVILNGIKCNEVQQERRPDMLANKRFDTYRMDGTKTTIQFNLNDLFERMTILQIVALI
;
A
#
# COMPACT_ATOMS: atom_id res chain seq x y z
N MET A 1 -36.61 -30.41 72.25
CA MET A 1 -36.58 -29.02 71.74
C MET A 1 -35.45 -28.73 70.75
N LYS A 2 -34.26 -29.37 70.85
CA LYS A 2 -33.13 -29.13 69.93
C LYS A 2 -33.38 -29.48 68.44
N LYS A 3 -34.13 -30.56 68.14
CA LYS A 3 -34.44 -31.01 66.76
C LYS A 3 -35.36 -30.09 65.94
N PHE A 4 -36.12 -29.20 66.58
CA PHE A 4 -37.01 -28.27 65.87
C PHE A 4 -36.28 -27.01 65.40
N ALA A 5 -35.25 -26.56 66.12
CA ALA A 5 -34.43 -25.40 65.76
C ALA A 5 -33.47 -25.70 64.59
N ASP A 6 -32.89 -26.90 64.53
CA ASP A 6 -31.99 -27.30 63.42
C ASP A 6 -32.70 -27.31 62.06
N LYS A 7 -33.93 -27.84 61.99
CA LYS A 7 -34.71 -27.89 60.74
C LYS A 7 -35.15 -26.51 60.24
N THR A 8 -35.26 -25.52 61.12
CA THR A 8 -35.65 -24.15 60.73
C THR A 8 -34.44 -23.37 60.21
N ALA A 9 -33.25 -23.58 60.76
CA ALA A 9 -32.01 -23.00 60.26
C ALA A 9 -31.63 -23.55 58.86
N GLU A 10 -31.73 -24.87 58.68
CA GLU A 10 -31.41 -25.55 57.41
C GLU A 10 -32.37 -25.15 56.26
N GLY A 11 -33.64 -24.87 56.57
CA GLY A 11 -34.60 -24.32 55.61
C GLY A 11 -34.32 -22.86 55.21
N SER A 12 -33.78 -22.06 56.14
CA SER A 12 -33.39 -20.66 55.89
C SER A 12 -32.12 -20.58 55.03
N GLU A 13 -31.13 -21.44 55.28
CA GLU A 13 -29.90 -21.50 54.48
C GLU A 13 -30.17 -21.96 53.04
N ASN A 14 -31.01 -22.99 52.85
CA ASN A 14 -31.42 -23.44 51.52
C ASN A 14 -32.17 -22.35 50.74
N PHE A 15 -33.02 -21.56 51.40
CA PHE A 15 -33.72 -20.46 50.75
C PHE A 15 -32.77 -19.33 50.31
N MET A 16 -31.80 -18.97 51.17
CA MET A 16 -30.78 -17.97 50.84
C MET A 16 -29.88 -18.43 49.69
N MET A 17 -29.46 -19.69 49.68
CA MET A 17 -28.67 -20.28 48.60
C MET A 17 -29.41 -20.23 47.25
N ILE A 18 -30.72 -20.48 47.23
CA ILE A 18 -31.54 -20.38 46.01
C ILE A 18 -31.62 -18.93 45.50
N LEU A 19 -31.71 -17.94 46.39
CA LEU A 19 -31.73 -16.52 46.01
C LEU A 19 -30.39 -16.07 45.42
N GLU A 20 -29.27 -16.49 46.01
CA GLU A 20 -27.93 -16.21 45.48
C GLU A 20 -27.71 -16.83 44.10
N LEU A 21 -28.09 -18.10 43.91
CA LEU A 21 -28.01 -18.77 42.61
C LEU A 21 -28.84 -18.05 41.53
N ARG A 22 -30.03 -17.54 41.88
CA ARG A 22 -30.86 -16.76 40.95
C ARG A 22 -30.25 -15.39 40.62
N ALA A 23 -29.62 -14.74 41.59
CA ALA A 23 -28.92 -13.48 41.35
C ALA A 23 -27.69 -13.68 40.44
N GLN A 24 -26.93 -14.75 40.67
CA GLN A 24 -25.80 -15.14 39.82
C GLN A 24 -26.24 -15.45 38.38
N HIS A 25 -27.34 -16.20 38.20
CA HIS A 25 -27.88 -16.50 36.86
C HIS A 25 -28.29 -15.24 36.11
N LYS A 26 -29.03 -14.32 36.77
CA LYS A 26 -29.41 -13.04 36.16
C LYS A 26 -28.21 -12.19 35.75
N ASN A 27 -27.15 -12.19 36.57
CA ASN A 27 -25.92 -11.45 36.26
C ASN A 27 -25.16 -12.08 35.08
N ALA A 28 -25.15 -13.41 34.98
CA ALA A 28 -24.58 -14.13 33.85
C ALA A 28 -25.35 -13.84 32.55
N ASP A 29 -26.69 -13.81 32.59
CA ASP A 29 -27.53 -13.48 31.44
C ASP A 29 -27.31 -12.04 30.95
N ALA A 30 -27.18 -11.08 31.87
CA ALA A 30 -26.89 -9.69 31.54
C ALA A 30 -25.52 -9.53 30.87
N THR A 31 -24.48 -10.15 31.45
CA THR A 31 -23.12 -10.15 30.89
C THR A 31 -23.08 -10.78 29.50
N LYS A 32 -23.81 -11.88 29.30
CA LYS A 32 -23.90 -12.54 27.98
C LYS A 32 -24.50 -11.61 26.93
N LYS A 33 -25.59 -10.92 27.25
CA LYS A 33 -26.26 -9.98 26.33
C LYS A 33 -25.38 -8.77 26.00
N GLU A 34 -24.63 -8.27 26.98
CA GLU A 34 -23.65 -7.20 26.77
C GLU A 34 -22.54 -7.66 25.81
N ASN A 35 -21.99 -8.86 26.03
CA ASN A 35 -20.97 -9.43 25.16
C ASN A 35 -21.49 -9.64 23.73
N GLU A 36 -22.72 -10.13 23.55
CA GLU A 36 -23.34 -10.27 22.22
C GLU A 36 -23.49 -8.92 21.50
N SER A 37 -23.90 -7.87 22.23
CA SER A 37 -24.00 -6.52 21.67
C SER A 37 -22.63 -5.98 21.24
N ARG A 38 -21.61 -6.21 22.07
CA ARG A 38 -20.23 -5.78 21.79
C ARG A 38 -19.61 -6.53 20.61
N ILE A 39 -19.88 -7.83 20.48
CA ILE A 39 -19.47 -8.62 19.30
C ILE A 39 -20.12 -8.07 18.03
N LYS A 40 -21.42 -7.74 18.09
CA LYS A 40 -22.10 -7.14 16.94
C LYS A 40 -21.47 -5.81 16.53
N GLU A 41 -21.20 -4.93 17.49
CA GLU A 41 -20.57 -3.63 17.23
C GLU A 41 -19.17 -3.79 16.62
N LEU A 42 -18.35 -4.71 17.14
CA LEU A 42 -17.03 -5.00 16.58
C LEU A 42 -17.11 -5.55 15.14
N ASN A 43 -18.10 -6.37 14.84
CA ASN A 43 -18.29 -6.88 13.49
C ASN A 43 -18.72 -5.77 12.52
N ASP A 44 -19.60 -4.86 12.96
CA ASP A 44 -20.04 -3.71 12.16
C ASP A 44 -18.83 -2.78 11.86
N GLN A 45 -17.98 -2.53 12.86
CA GLN A 45 -16.74 -1.75 12.68
C GLN A 45 -15.74 -2.45 11.75
N LEU A 46 -15.58 -3.76 11.86
CA LEU A 46 -14.68 -4.53 10.99
C LEU A 46 -15.14 -4.45 9.53
N GLN A 47 -16.46 -4.52 9.30
CA GLN A 47 -17.03 -4.39 7.96
C GLN A 47 -16.75 -2.99 7.38
N GLU A 48 -16.95 -1.93 8.16
CA GLU A 48 -16.67 -0.56 7.72
C GLU A 48 -15.20 -0.36 7.34
N VAL A 49 -14.27 -0.87 8.14
CA VAL A 49 -12.83 -0.80 7.84
C VAL A 49 -12.50 -1.55 6.55
N ASN A 50 -13.12 -2.73 6.34
CA ASN A 50 -12.89 -3.50 5.13
C ASN A 50 -13.40 -2.77 3.88
N ASP A 51 -14.58 -2.15 3.95
CA ASP A 51 -15.15 -1.38 2.84
C ASP A 51 -14.29 -0.16 2.47
N LYS A 52 -13.77 0.55 3.48
CA LYS A 52 -12.80 1.64 3.29
C LYS A 52 -11.51 1.15 2.64
N LEU A 53 -11.00 0.00 3.07
CA LEU A 53 -9.79 -0.60 2.51
C LEU A 53 -9.98 -0.96 1.03
N GLN A 54 -11.13 -1.53 0.65
CA GLN A 54 -11.43 -1.85 -0.75
C GLN A 54 -11.52 -0.59 -1.61
N SER A 55 -12.21 0.44 -1.12
CA SER A 55 -12.35 1.72 -1.84
C SER A 55 -10.99 2.39 -2.06
N SER A 56 -10.14 2.42 -1.03
CA SER A 56 -8.78 2.96 -1.13
C SER A 56 -7.91 2.20 -2.14
N LYS A 57 -7.99 0.86 -2.16
CA LYS A 57 -7.27 0.05 -3.14
C LYS A 57 -7.72 0.36 -4.57
N TYR A 58 -9.02 0.46 -4.80
CA TYR A 58 -9.57 0.78 -6.11
C TYR A 58 -9.11 2.15 -6.61
N GLU A 59 -9.15 3.17 -5.75
CA GLU A 59 -8.69 4.52 -6.09
C GLU A 59 -7.20 4.52 -6.45
N GLN A 60 -6.37 3.84 -5.67
CA GLN A 60 -4.95 3.67 -5.98
C GLN A 60 -4.76 3.01 -7.34
N GLU A 61 -5.39 1.87 -7.60
CA GLU A 61 -5.26 1.17 -8.89
C GLU A 61 -5.71 2.03 -10.08
N ASN A 62 -6.77 2.82 -9.93
CA ASN A 62 -7.25 3.71 -10.97
C ASN A 62 -6.27 4.86 -11.25
N GLN A 63 -5.70 5.47 -10.20
CA GLN A 63 -4.65 6.48 -10.35
C GLN A 63 -3.40 5.93 -11.06
N LEU A 64 -3.04 4.67 -10.82
CA LEU A 64 -1.92 4.03 -11.51
C LEU A 64 -2.18 3.81 -12.98
N LYS A 65 -3.43 3.46 -13.32
CA LYS A 65 -3.86 3.31 -14.70
C LYS A 65 -3.78 4.64 -15.44
N THR A 66 -4.28 5.73 -14.84
CA THR A 66 -4.22 7.05 -15.47
C THR A 66 -2.78 7.52 -15.70
N VAL A 67 -1.88 7.35 -14.72
CA VAL A 67 -0.47 7.72 -14.90
C VAL A 67 0.21 6.93 -16.01
N LEU A 68 -0.09 5.63 -16.14
CA LEU A 68 0.44 4.82 -17.24
C LEU A 68 -0.08 5.33 -18.60
N ASP A 69 -1.38 5.61 -18.70
CA ASP A 69 -1.99 6.11 -19.92
C ASP A 69 -1.40 7.48 -20.31
N ASP A 70 -1.21 8.38 -19.34
CA ASP A 70 -0.54 9.67 -19.55
C ASP A 70 0.88 9.50 -20.11
N LEU A 71 1.67 8.61 -19.50
CA LEU A 71 3.02 8.29 -19.97
C LEU A 71 3.02 7.77 -21.41
N LEU A 72 2.06 6.92 -21.78
CA LEU A 72 1.92 6.38 -23.14
C LEU A 72 1.44 7.42 -24.15
N MET A 73 0.72 8.45 -23.72
CA MET A 73 0.19 9.50 -24.58
C MET A 73 1.18 10.64 -24.86
N ILE A 74 2.13 10.87 -23.96
CA ILE A 74 3.10 11.98 -24.09
C ILE A 74 3.92 11.93 -25.38
N ASN A 75 4.32 10.74 -25.85
CA ASN A 75 5.11 10.53 -27.06
C ASN A 75 6.26 11.56 -27.26
N SER A 76 6.95 11.89 -26.17
CA SER A 76 8.03 12.86 -26.14
C SER A 76 9.38 12.18 -26.36
N LYS A 77 10.35 12.95 -26.86
CA LYS A 77 11.75 12.52 -26.96
C LYS A 77 12.40 12.35 -25.59
N TYR A 78 12.02 13.22 -24.67
CA TYR A 78 12.54 13.27 -23.30
C TYR A 78 11.36 13.24 -22.34
N ILE A 79 11.28 12.17 -21.54
CA ILE A 79 10.28 12.02 -20.50
C ILE A 79 10.98 12.11 -19.15
N LYS A 80 10.53 13.03 -18.30
CA LYS A 80 11.01 13.18 -16.93
C LYS A 80 9.84 12.99 -15.97
N ILE A 81 10.00 12.10 -15.01
CA ILE A 81 9.04 11.89 -13.92
C ILE A 81 9.67 12.19 -12.57
N HIS A 82 8.86 12.79 -11.71
CA HIS A 82 9.13 13.00 -10.30
C HIS A 82 8.19 12.12 -9.51
N THR A 83 8.71 11.33 -8.59
CA THR A 83 7.89 10.41 -7.82
C THR A 83 8.46 10.14 -6.43
N ASP A 84 7.56 9.90 -5.49
CA ASP A 84 7.78 9.37 -4.15
C ASP A 84 7.05 8.03 -3.95
N GLN A 85 5.97 7.78 -4.69
CA GLN A 85 5.05 6.64 -4.50
C GLN A 85 4.71 5.85 -5.77
N THR A 86 5.22 6.24 -6.94
CA THR A 86 4.90 5.57 -8.21
C THR A 86 5.32 4.10 -8.14
N PRO A 87 4.39 3.16 -8.37
CA PRO A 87 4.69 1.74 -8.32
C PRO A 87 5.70 1.37 -9.38
N MET A 88 6.80 0.80 -8.89
CA MET A 88 7.88 0.24 -9.71
C MET A 88 7.35 -0.71 -10.79
N LYS A 89 6.26 -1.46 -10.49
CA LYS A 89 5.57 -2.34 -11.44
C LYS A 89 4.94 -1.59 -12.61
N MET A 90 4.37 -0.41 -12.38
CA MET A 90 3.79 0.43 -13.44
C MET A 90 4.91 0.95 -14.36
N LEU A 91 6.02 1.44 -13.78
CA LEU A 91 7.19 1.89 -14.56
C LEU A 91 7.82 0.74 -15.36
N ASN A 92 7.92 -0.46 -14.78
CA ASN A 92 8.35 -1.66 -15.51
C ASN A 92 7.42 -1.95 -16.71
N LYS A 93 6.10 -1.89 -16.49
CA LYS A 93 5.11 -2.07 -17.57
C LYS A 93 5.26 -1.01 -18.66
N PHE A 94 5.44 0.25 -18.30
CA PHE A 94 5.70 1.33 -19.25
C PHE A 94 6.92 1.06 -20.12
N VAL A 95 8.07 0.70 -19.53
CA VAL A 95 9.30 0.42 -20.30
C VAL A 95 9.12 -0.81 -21.19
N LYS A 96 8.40 -1.84 -20.74
CA LYS A 96 8.06 -3.01 -21.57
C LYS A 96 7.18 -2.64 -22.77
N LEU A 97 6.17 -1.80 -22.58
CA LEU A 97 5.32 -1.30 -23.67
C LEU A 97 6.10 -0.43 -24.66
N TRP A 98 7.00 0.43 -24.18
CA TRP A 98 7.91 1.18 -25.06
C TRP A 98 8.77 0.25 -25.92
N LYS A 99 9.33 -0.82 -25.33
CA LYS A 99 10.09 -1.84 -26.09
C LYS A 99 9.26 -2.52 -27.17
N GLN A 100 7.94 -2.60 -26.99
CA GLN A 100 7.01 -3.17 -27.97
C GLN A 100 6.56 -2.16 -29.05
N GLY A 101 6.94 -0.88 -28.94
CA GLY A 101 6.65 0.12 -29.97
C GLY A 101 5.96 1.38 -29.47
N ALA A 102 5.44 1.41 -28.24
CA ALA A 102 4.82 2.61 -27.68
C ALA A 102 5.83 3.77 -27.59
N ASN A 103 5.36 5.02 -27.62
CA ASN A 103 6.20 6.22 -27.57
C ASN A 103 7.43 6.19 -28.49
N PRO A 104 7.24 6.11 -29.81
CA PRO A 104 8.33 5.95 -30.77
C PRO A 104 9.37 7.07 -30.75
N ARG A 105 9.03 8.25 -30.22
CA ARG A 105 9.96 9.37 -30.12
C ARG A 105 10.92 9.26 -28.94
N MET A 106 10.62 8.46 -27.91
CA MET A 106 11.37 8.43 -26.66
C MET A 106 12.81 7.98 -26.88
N LYS A 107 13.76 8.83 -26.46
CA LYS A 107 15.21 8.56 -26.44
C LYS A 107 15.81 8.62 -25.04
N SER A 108 15.13 9.27 -24.10
CA SER A 108 15.55 9.36 -22.72
C SER A 108 14.35 9.34 -21.78
N PHE A 109 14.47 8.52 -20.74
CA PHE A 109 13.51 8.42 -19.66
C PHE A 109 14.22 8.65 -18.33
N ARG A 110 13.90 9.76 -17.65
CA ARG A 110 14.50 10.13 -16.37
C ARG A 110 13.49 9.99 -15.25
N ILE A 111 13.88 9.31 -14.20
CA ILE A 111 13.10 9.04 -13.00
C ILE A 111 13.82 9.68 -11.82
N ILE A 112 13.21 10.69 -11.22
CA ILE A 112 13.68 11.30 -9.97
C ILE A 112 12.86 10.71 -8.84
N TYR A 113 13.52 9.94 -7.97
CA TYR A 113 12.87 9.14 -6.94
C TYR A 113 13.34 9.59 -5.56
N TYR A 114 12.43 10.21 -4.80
CA TYR A 114 12.74 10.91 -3.55
C TYR A 114 12.91 10.00 -2.33
N ASN A 115 12.46 8.74 -2.39
CA ASN A 115 12.64 7.73 -1.33
C ASN A 115 13.07 6.39 -1.94
N GLY A 116 13.81 6.45 -3.04
CA GLY A 116 14.18 5.27 -3.81
C GLY A 116 15.41 4.56 -3.30
N SER A 117 15.43 3.25 -3.45
CA SER A 117 16.57 2.38 -3.21
C SER A 117 17.07 1.73 -4.51
N GLU A 118 18.26 1.15 -4.48
CA GLU A 118 18.76 0.36 -5.60
C GLU A 118 17.89 -0.89 -5.89
N THR A 119 17.24 -1.44 -4.86
CA THR A 119 16.29 -2.55 -5.00
C THR A 119 15.14 -2.17 -5.93
N ASP A 120 14.69 -0.92 -5.87
CA ASP A 120 13.57 -0.43 -6.67
C ASP A 120 13.94 -0.34 -8.15
N ILE A 121 15.19 0.02 -8.45
CA ILE A 121 15.75 0.00 -9.80
C ILE A 121 15.69 -1.42 -10.36
N ASN A 122 16.06 -2.43 -9.56
CA ASN A 122 16.00 -3.83 -9.96
C ASN A 122 14.56 -4.27 -10.27
N VAL A 123 13.57 -3.80 -9.50
CA VAL A 123 12.15 -4.09 -9.77
C VAL A 123 11.69 -3.43 -11.07
N ILE A 124 12.06 -2.16 -11.31
CA ILE A 124 11.69 -1.42 -12.53
C ILE A 124 12.33 -2.05 -13.77
N LEU A 125 13.58 -2.51 -13.68
CA LEU A 125 14.30 -3.11 -14.81
C LEU A 125 14.10 -4.63 -14.93
N ASN A 126 13.29 -5.24 -14.07
CA ASN A 126 13.11 -6.69 -14.06
C ASN A 126 12.58 -7.22 -15.42
N GLY A 127 13.30 -8.19 -15.98
CA GLY A 127 13.03 -8.77 -17.30
C GLY A 127 13.36 -7.85 -18.48
N ILE A 128 14.11 -6.77 -18.26
CA ILE A 128 14.51 -5.81 -19.29
C ILE A 128 16.03 -5.89 -19.49
N LYS A 129 16.46 -6.32 -20.68
CA LYS A 129 17.88 -6.30 -21.04
C LYS A 129 18.39 -4.86 -21.09
N CYS A 130 19.29 -4.52 -20.17
CA CYS A 130 19.89 -3.20 -20.02
C CYS A 130 21.40 -3.34 -19.77
N ASN A 131 22.17 -2.36 -20.22
CA ASN A 131 23.58 -2.23 -19.88
C ASN A 131 23.74 -1.00 -18.99
N GLU A 132 24.33 -1.18 -17.80
CA GLU A 132 24.67 -0.06 -16.93
C GLU A 132 25.78 0.77 -17.57
N VAL A 133 25.59 2.08 -17.59
CA VAL A 133 26.55 3.05 -18.11
C VAL A 133 27.24 3.68 -16.92
N GLN A 134 28.56 3.55 -16.83
CA GLN A 134 29.32 4.20 -15.78
C GLN A 134 29.10 5.72 -15.84
N GLN A 135 28.80 6.30 -14.68
CA GLN A 135 28.58 7.73 -14.53
C GLN A 135 29.42 8.23 -13.37
N GLU A 136 29.99 9.43 -13.52
CA GLU A 136 30.62 10.12 -12.41
C GLU A 136 29.59 10.33 -11.30
N ARG A 137 29.92 9.83 -10.10
CA ARG A 137 29.10 10.06 -8.91
C ARG A 137 29.08 11.55 -8.63
N ARG A 138 27.89 12.13 -8.56
CA ARG A 138 27.75 13.48 -8.05
C ARG A 138 27.69 13.41 -6.52
N PRO A 139 28.43 14.26 -5.78
CA PRO A 139 28.48 14.21 -4.31
C PRO A 139 27.12 14.45 -3.62
N ASP A 140 26.17 15.08 -4.32
CA ASP A 140 24.86 15.50 -3.83
C ASP A 140 23.73 14.47 -4.04
N MET A 141 24.02 13.32 -4.67
CA MET A 141 23.02 12.27 -4.94
C MET A 141 23.42 10.94 -4.28
N LEU A 142 22.45 10.27 -3.63
CA LEU A 142 22.65 8.93 -3.05
C LEU A 142 23.10 7.94 -4.12
N ALA A 143 22.41 7.94 -5.26
CA ALA A 143 22.84 7.23 -6.45
C ALA A 143 22.28 7.88 -7.72
N ASN A 144 23.13 7.96 -8.75
CA ASN A 144 22.72 8.26 -10.10
C ASN A 144 23.09 7.05 -10.97
N LYS A 145 22.09 6.27 -11.36
CA LYS A 145 22.29 5.08 -12.19
C LYS A 145 21.70 5.30 -13.57
N ARG A 146 22.48 4.96 -14.59
CA ARG A 146 22.10 5.12 -15.99
C ARG A 146 22.19 3.79 -16.70
N PHE A 147 21.15 3.46 -17.46
CA PHE A 147 21.04 2.21 -18.18
C PHE A 147 20.67 2.48 -19.62
N ASP A 148 21.37 1.84 -20.55
CA ASP A 148 20.99 1.83 -21.94
C ASP A 148 20.24 0.55 -22.28
N THR A 149 19.11 0.69 -22.98
CA THR A 149 18.34 -0.44 -23.53
C THR A 149 17.90 -0.13 -24.96
N TYR A 150 17.45 -1.15 -25.66
CA TYR A 150 17.08 -1.08 -27.06
C TYR A 150 15.65 -1.56 -27.26
N ARG A 151 14.90 -0.84 -28.08
CA ARG A 151 13.60 -1.28 -28.58
C ARG A 151 13.79 -2.38 -29.64
N MET A 152 12.72 -3.11 -29.96
CA MET A 152 12.75 -4.17 -30.97
C MET A 152 13.23 -3.71 -32.36
N ASP A 153 13.04 -2.43 -32.69
CA ASP A 153 13.50 -1.83 -33.96
C ASP A 153 14.94 -1.30 -33.91
N GLY A 154 15.68 -1.58 -32.82
CA GLY A 154 17.06 -1.10 -32.63
C GLY A 154 17.17 0.31 -32.06
N THR A 155 16.06 1.03 -31.83
CA THR A 155 16.11 2.36 -31.20
C THR A 155 16.70 2.26 -29.79
N LYS A 156 17.79 2.98 -29.54
CA LYS A 156 18.41 3.09 -28.22
C LYS A 156 17.68 4.13 -27.36
N THR A 157 17.43 3.78 -26.10
CA THR A 157 17.01 4.72 -25.05
C THR A 157 17.90 4.60 -23.83
N THR A 158 18.17 5.74 -23.21
CA THR A 158 18.73 5.81 -21.87
C THR A 158 17.62 5.94 -20.82
N ILE A 159 17.65 5.07 -19.82
CA ILE A 159 16.88 5.19 -18.57
C ILE A 159 17.82 5.70 -17.47
N GLN A 160 17.44 6.78 -16.80
CA GLN A 160 18.24 7.39 -15.74
C GLN A 160 17.43 7.43 -14.43
N PHE A 161 18.05 6.95 -13.34
CA PHE A 161 17.51 6.98 -12.00
C PHE A 161 18.34 7.95 -11.15
N ASN A 162 17.68 8.98 -10.63
CA ASN A 162 18.27 9.87 -9.62
C ASN A 162 17.59 9.57 -8.29
N LEU A 163 18.31 8.93 -7.38
CA LEU A 163 17.87 8.69 -6.01
C LEU A 163 18.27 9.92 -5.18
N ASN A 164 17.28 10.68 -4.73
CA ASN A 164 17.50 11.87 -3.90
C ASN A 164 17.04 11.57 -2.47
N ASP A 165 17.82 11.94 -1.46
CA ASP A 165 17.45 11.80 -0.03
C ASP A 165 16.65 13.01 0.50
N LEU A 166 16.67 14.12 -0.24
CA LEU A 166 16.15 15.40 0.25
C LEU A 166 14.64 15.52 0.02
N PHE A 167 13.91 15.16 1.07
CA PHE A 167 12.49 15.38 1.28
C PHE A 167 12.19 16.87 1.53
N GLU A 168 12.35 17.72 0.51
CA GLU A 168 11.80 19.09 0.56
C GLU A 168 10.66 19.25 -0.45
N ARG A 169 9.47 18.86 0.02
CA ARG A 169 8.14 19.37 -0.38
C ARG A 169 7.91 19.55 -1.89
N MET A 170 7.54 18.48 -2.59
CA MET A 170 6.68 18.61 -3.78
C MET A 170 5.98 17.29 -4.09
N THR A 171 4.82 17.05 -3.48
CA THR A 171 3.84 16.08 -3.96
C THR A 171 3.12 16.65 -5.18
N ILE A 172 3.79 16.62 -6.34
CA ILE A 172 3.15 16.76 -7.66
C ILE A 172 3.91 15.84 -8.63
N LEU A 173 3.19 14.86 -9.21
CA LEU A 173 3.64 14.13 -10.41
C LEU A 173 3.80 15.14 -11.55
N GLN A 174 4.95 15.80 -11.63
CA GLN A 174 5.28 16.66 -12.76
C GLN A 174 5.88 15.81 -13.86
N ILE A 175 5.07 15.51 -14.87
CA ILE A 175 5.62 15.02 -16.12
C ILE A 175 6.04 16.23 -16.95
N VAL A 176 7.34 16.43 -17.08
CA VAL A 176 7.90 17.48 -17.94
C VAL A 176 8.31 16.84 -19.26
N ALA A 177 7.61 17.19 -20.33
CA ALA A 177 7.97 16.85 -21.70
C ALA A 177 8.70 18.04 -22.33
N LEU A 178 9.93 17.82 -22.80
CA LEU A 178 10.62 18.76 -23.69
C LEU A 178 10.32 18.33 -25.12
N ILE A 179 9.45 19.10 -25.79
CA ILE A 179 8.91 18.83 -27.14
C ILE A 179 10.01 18.86 -28.19
#